data_AF-A0A8S3IC52-F1
#
_entry.id   AF-A0A8S3IC52-F1
#
_cell.length_a   1.000
_cell.length_b   1.000
_cell.length_c   1.000
_cell.angle_alpha   90.00
_cell.angle_beta   90.00
_cell.angle_gamma   90.00
#
_symmetry.space_group_name_H-M   'P 1'
#
loop_
_entity.id
_entity.type
_entity.pdbx_description
1 polymer ?
#
loop_
_entity_poly.entity_id
_entity_poly.type
_entity_poly.pdbx_seq_one_letter_code
_entity_poly.pdbx_strand_id
1 'polypeptide(L)' 'MLIDDEAALRDWLVTTLEPLCDAEPIALARYVLALVAKDKPLDKLRENCIDRLEVFLDRGIK' A
#
# COMPACT_ATOMS: atom_id res chain seq x y z
N MET A 1 -13.70 1.55 8.41
CA MET A 1 -13.53 2.42 7.21
C MET A 1 -13.96 1.58 6.03
N LEU A 2 -15.13 1.85 5.42
CA LEU A 2 -15.57 1.06 4.27
C LEU A 2 -14.74 1.52 3.07
N ILE A 3 -13.86 0.65 2.59
CA ILE A 3 -13.35 0.80 1.23
C ILE A 3 -14.55 0.48 0.34
N ASP A 4 -15.18 1.51 -0.23
CA ASP A 4 -16.35 1.35 -1.12
C ASP A 4 -16.01 0.49 -2.35
N ASP A 5 -14.76 0.61 -2.83
CA ASP A 5 -14.29 -0.13 -4.00
C ASP A 5 -12.83 -0.58 -3.82
N GLU A 6 -12.67 -1.84 -3.41
CA GLU A 6 -11.36 -2.47 -3.22
C GLU A 6 -10.59 -2.61 -4.53
N ALA A 7 -11.30 -2.77 -5.66
CA ALA A 7 -10.70 -2.89 -6.97
C ALA A 7 -10.15 -1.54 -7.45
N ALA A 8 -10.89 -0.45 -7.24
CA ALA A 8 -10.40 0.90 -7.54
C ALA A 8 -9.16 1.26 -6.71
N LEU A 9 -9.15 0.91 -5.42
CA LEU A 9 -7.99 1.12 -4.55
C LEU A 9 -6.79 0.30 -5.01
N ARG A 10 -7.00 -0.97 -5.39
CA ARG A 10 -5.96 -1.83 -5.94
C ARG A 10 -5.35 -1.22 -7.20
N ASP A 11 -6.17 -0.81 -8.16
CA ASP A 11 -5.71 -0.34 -9.46
C ASP A 11 -4.96 1.00 -9.31
N TRP A 12 -5.42 1.89 -8.42
CA TRP A 12 -4.70 3.12 -8.05
C TRP A 12 -3.35 2.83 -7.39
N LEU A 13 -3.28 1.85 -6.48
CA LEU A 13 -2.02 1.43 -5.89
C LEU A 13 -1.06 0.90 -6.97
N VAL A 14 -1.52 0.04 -7.87
CA VAL A 14 -0.68 -0.51 -8.95
C VAL A 14 -0.12 0.62 -9.81
N THR A 15 -0.96 1.55 -10.30
CA THR A 15 -0.50 2.67 -11.15
C THR A 15 0.40 3.66 -10.42
N THR A 16 0.18 3.88 -9.13
CA THR A 16 1.02 4.80 -8.32
C THR A 16 2.36 4.16 -7.95
N LEU A 17 2.38 2.85 -7.69
CA LEU A 17 3.56 2.09 -7.26
C LEU A 17 4.44 1.67 -8.45
N GLU A 18 3.87 1.49 -9.64
CA GLU A 18 4.57 1.12 -10.87
C GLU A 18 5.80 2.00 -11.20
N PRO A 19 5.77 3.35 -11.06
CA PRO A 19 6.96 4.17 -11.24
C PRO A 19 7.85 4.31 -9.99
N LEU A 20 7.38 3.93 -8.80
CA LEU A 20 8.08 4.14 -7.53
C LEU A 20 8.87 2.92 -7.05
N CYS A 21 8.52 1.72 -7.55
CA CYS A 21 8.98 0.45 -7.01
C CYS A 21 9.33 -0.53 -8.15
N ASP A 22 10.48 -1.20 -8.07
CA ASP A 22 10.81 -2.33 -8.97
C ASP A 22 10.16 -3.66 -8.54
N ALA A 23 9.52 -3.69 -7.37
CA ALA A 23 8.80 -4.87 -6.92
C ALA A 23 7.48 -5.00 -7.69
N GLU A 24 6.97 -6.23 -7.79
CA GLU A 24 5.76 -6.52 -8.53
C GLU A 24 4.56 -5.72 -7.97
N PRO A 25 4.02 -4.73 -8.73
CA PRO A 25 3.08 -3.74 -8.20
C PRO A 25 1.75 -4.38 -7.80
N ILE A 26 1.37 -5.49 -8.44
CA ILE A 26 0.19 -6.29 -8.09
C ILE A 26 0.36 -6.95 -6.70
N ALA A 27 1.54 -7.48 -6.40
CA ALA A 27 1.82 -8.10 -5.11
C ALA A 27 1.83 -7.05 -3.98
N LEU A 28 2.43 -5.89 -4.24
CA LEU A 28 2.47 -4.77 -3.30
C LEU A 28 1.07 -4.21 -3.02
N ALA A 29 0.23 -4.02 -4.06
CA ALA A 29 -1.15 -3.57 -3.91
C ALA A 29 -2.00 -4.56 -3.07
N ARG A 30 -1.90 -5.88 -3.33
CA ARG A 30 -2.58 -6.91 -2.53
C ARG A 30 -2.14 -6.88 -1.07
N TYR A 31 -0.87 -6.61 -0.82
CA TYR A 31 -0.32 -6.50 0.52
C TYR A 31 -0.86 -5.28 1.28
N VAL A 32 -0.92 -4.11 0.62
CA VAL A 32 -1.56 -2.92 1.20
C VAL A 32 -3.02 -3.18 1.52
N LEU A 33 -3.79 -3.76 0.59
CA LEU A 33 -5.18 -4.13 0.84
C LEU A 33 -5.35 -5.02 2.07
N ALA A 34 -4.48 -6.03 2.22
CA ALA A 34 -4.48 -6.90 3.40
C ALA A 34 -4.12 -6.16 4.69
N LEU A 35 -3.31 -5.10 4.63
CA LEU A 35 -3.02 -4.24 5.77
C LEU A 35 -4.20 -3.35 6.13
N VAL A 36 -4.92 -2.79 5.14
CA VAL A 36 -6.10 -1.94 5.37
C VAL A 36 -7.31 -2.75 5.84
N ALA A 37 -7.41 -4.01 5.40
CA ALA A 37 -8.44 -4.94 5.85
C ALA A 37 -8.29 -5.34 7.33
N LYS A 38 -7.11 -5.18 7.93
CA LYS A 38 -6.96 -5.33 9.39
C LYS A 38 -7.58 -4.12 10.06
N ASP A 39 -8.76 -4.33 10.65
CA ASP A 39 -9.54 -3.32 11.38
C ASP A 39 -8.74 -2.73 12.56
N LYS A 40 -7.92 -1.74 12.25
CA LYS A 40 -7.03 -1.03 13.17
C LYS A 40 -7.35 0.46 13.14
N PRO A 41 -7.03 1.19 14.22
CA PRO A 41 -7.07 2.65 14.21
C PRO A 41 -6.24 3.21 13.06
N LEU A 42 -6.77 4.22 12.39
CA LEU A 42 -6.22 4.81 11.17
C LEU A 42 -4.76 5.26 11.35
N ASP A 43 -4.41 5.74 12.54
CA ASP A 43 -3.03 6.14 12.88
C ASP A 43 -2.07 4.96 12.92
N LYS A 44 -2.48 3.83 13.49
CA LYS A 44 -1.68 2.60 13.53
C LYS A 44 -1.61 1.92 12.16
N LEU A 45 -2.65 2.07 11.35
CA LEU A 45 -2.71 1.55 10.00
C LEU A 45 -1.74 2.33 9.10
N ARG A 46 -1.72 3.66 9.23
CA ARG A 46 -0.77 4.54 8.54
C ARG A 46 0.68 4.23 8.92
N GLU A 47 1.01 4.14 10.21
CA GLU A 47 2.33 3.72 10.69
C GLU A 47 2.74 2.37 10.08
N ASN A 48 1.85 1.36 10.15
CA ASN A 48 2.15 0.05 9.59
C ASN A 48 2.34 0.06 8.07
N CYS A 49 1.58 0.89 7.35
CA CYS A 49 1.76 1.03 5.90
C CYS A 49 3.09 1.69 5.60
N ILE A 50 3.48 2.75 6.32
CA ILE A 50 4.77 3.43 6.14
C ILE A 50 5.92 2.46 6.44
N ASP A 51 5.99 1.87 7.64
CA ASP A 51 7.09 0.95 8.02
C ASP A 51 7.23 -0.22 7.04
N ARG A 52 6.10 -0.78 6.59
CA ARG A 52 6.12 -1.96 5.72
C ARG A 52 6.38 -1.60 4.27
N LEU A 53 5.84 -0.49 3.79
CA LEU A 53 6.05 -0.03 2.42
C LEU A 53 7.41 0.62 2.23
N GLU A 54 8.02 1.21 3.26
CA GLU A 54 9.37 1.79 3.23
C GLU A 54 10.39 0.77 2.71
N VAL A 55 10.31 -0.48 3.15
CA VAL A 55 11.19 -1.57 2.68
C VAL A 55 10.99 -1.92 1.20
N PHE A 56 9.80 -1.69 0.64
CA PHE A 56 9.51 -1.94 -0.78
C PHE A 56 9.74 -0.70 -1.65
N LEU A 57 9.51 0.49 -1.10
CA LEU A 57 9.60 1.79 -1.75
C LEU A 57 10.99 2.42 -1.63
N ASP A 58 11.99 1.68 -1.13
CA ASP A 58 13.37 2.15 -0.95
C ASP A 58 14.08 2.39 -2.28
N ARG A 59 13.61 3.38 -3.04
CA ARG A 59 14.40 4.23 -3.92
C ARG A 59 14.45 5.59 -3.26
N GLY A 60 15.47 5.76 -2.42
CA GLY A 60 15.62 6.85 -1.47
C GLY A 60 15.19 8.23 -1.94
N ILE A 61 14.27 8.83 -1.19
CA ILE A 61 14.17 10.28 -1.10
C ILE A 61 15.19 10.69 -0.02
N LYS A 62 16.39 11.04 -0.47
CA LYS A 62 17.35 11.84 0.29
C LYS A 62 17.39 13.24 -0.29
#